data_AF-A0A0F9LC19-F1
#
_entry.id   AF-A0A0F9LC19-F1
#
_cell.length_a   1.000
_cell.length_b   1.000
_cell.length_c   1.000
_cell.angle_alpha   90.00
_cell.angle_beta   90.00
_cell.angle_gamma   90.00
#
_symmetry.space_group_name_H-M   'P 1'
#
loop_
_entity.id
_entity.type
_entity.pdbx_description
1 polymer ?
#
loop_
_entity_poly.entity_id
_entity_poly.type
_entity_poly.pdbx_seq_one_letter_code
_entity_poly.pdbx_strand_id
1 'polypeptide(L)' 'MKNDVNIEDVRAIEGIDNEQQLLSRAYMWQGLMKSRQTTPELYSKAMVILAEKLGFGITEEALKNASAKYIIED' A
#
# COMPACT_ATOMS: atom_id res chain seq x y z
N MET A 1 2.79 15.46 -17.01
CA MET A 1 3.55 15.05 -15.81
C MET A 1 2.83 13.86 -15.20
N LYS A 2 3.48 12.71 -15.07
CA LYS A 2 2.97 11.65 -14.19
C LYS A 2 3.22 12.15 -12.77
N ASN A 3 2.16 12.34 -11.98
CA ASN A 3 2.35 12.57 -10.55
C ASN A 3 2.74 11.24 -9.96
N ASP A 4 4.04 11.01 -9.86
CA ASP A 4 4.59 9.83 -9.21
C ASP A 4 4.30 9.97 -7.71
N VAL A 5 3.64 8.95 -7.16
CA VAL A 5 3.32 8.86 -5.73
C VAL A 5 4.62 8.83 -4.94
N ASN A 6 4.67 9.54 -3.81
CA ASN A 6 5.88 9.68 -3.02
C ASN A 6 5.71 9.16 -1.58
N ILE A 7 6.76 9.30 -0.75
CA ILE A 7 6.74 8.81 0.63
C ILE A 7 5.79 9.59 1.54
N GLU A 8 5.47 10.85 1.21
CA GLU A 8 4.55 11.69 1.96
C GLU A 8 3.11 11.21 1.77
N ASP A 9 2.76 10.70 0.58
CA ASP A 9 1.47 10.05 0.31
C ASP A 9 1.27 8.78 1.17
N VAL A 10 2.35 8.04 1.46
CA VAL A 10 2.30 6.88 2.37
C VAL A 10 2.05 7.35 3.80
N ARG A 11 2.81 8.35 4.27
CA ARG A 11 2.67 8.91 5.63
C ARG A 11 1.30 9.52 5.88
N ALA A 12 0.63 10.04 4.85
CA ALA A 12 -0.71 10.58 4.95
C ALA A 12 -1.76 9.55 5.44
N ILE A 13 -1.49 8.24 5.32
CA ILE A 13 -2.36 7.18 5.86
C ILE A 13 -2.40 7.21 7.40
N GLU A 14 -1.29 7.56 8.05
CA GLU A 14 -1.17 7.53 9.52
C GLU A 14 -2.20 8.44 10.20
N GLY A 15 -2.57 9.55 9.55
CA GLY A 15 -3.58 10.50 10.04
C GLY A 15 -5.04 10.12 9.80
N ILE A 16 -5.32 8.91 9.28
CA ILE A 16 -6.69 8.47 8.94
C ILE A 16 -7.21 7.52 10.02
N ASP A 17 -8.16 7.93 10.83
CA ASP A 17 -8.71 7.05 11.88
C ASP A 17 -10.06 6.41 11.50
N ASN A 18 -10.62 6.83 10.38
CA ASN A 18 -11.90 6.32 9.90
C ASN A 18 -11.70 5.07 9.03
N GLU A 19 -12.34 3.96 9.40
CA GLU A 19 -12.26 2.67 8.71
C GLU A 19 -12.65 2.76 7.23
N GLN A 20 -13.72 3.50 6.89
CA GLN A 20 -14.16 3.66 5.50
C GLN A 20 -13.11 4.39 4.66
N GLN A 21 -12.44 5.40 5.23
CA GLN A 21 -11.34 6.10 4.57
C GLN A 21 -10.10 5.21 4.42
N LEU A 22 -9.77 4.38 5.42
CA LEU A 22 -8.70 3.40 5.35
C LEU A 22 -8.95 2.37 4.23
N LEU A 23 -10.16 1.82 4.15
CA LEU A 23 -10.56 0.90 3.08
C LEU A 23 -10.48 1.57 1.69
N SER A 24 -10.97 2.80 1.58
CA SER A 24 -10.86 3.58 0.34
C SER A 24 -9.40 3.78 -0.10
N ARG A 25 -8.50 4.08 0.86
CA ARG A 25 -7.06 4.17 0.58
C ARG A 25 -6.45 2.84 0.16
N ALA A 26 -6.87 1.71 0.74
CA ALA A 26 -6.40 0.40 0.32
C ALA A 26 -6.72 0.13 -1.17
N TYR A 27 -7.95 0.42 -1.60
CA TYR A 27 -8.34 0.30 -3.01
C TYR A 27 -7.57 1.26 -3.93
N MET A 28 -7.37 2.51 -3.48
CA MET A 28 -6.58 3.49 -4.23
C MET A 28 -5.15 3.00 -4.47
N TRP A 29 -4.45 2.55 -3.42
CA TRP A 29 -3.09 2.03 -3.53
C TRP A 29 -3.00 0.78 -4.40
N GLN A 30 -4.01 -0.11 -4.35
CA GLN A 30 -4.09 -1.24 -5.29
C GLN A 30 -4.21 -0.75 -6.75
N GLY A 31 -5.00 0.28 -7.00
CA GLY A 31 -5.12 0.91 -8.33
C GLY A 31 -3.82 1.56 -8.81
N LEU A 32 -3.10 2.23 -7.91
CA LEU A 32 -1.79 2.83 -8.20
C LEU A 32 -0.75 1.76 -8.58
N MET A 33 -0.74 0.63 -7.86
CA MET A 33 0.15 -0.49 -8.17
C MET A 33 -0.15 -1.10 -9.54
N LYS A 34 -1.43 -1.37 -9.84
CA LYS A 34 -1.87 -1.91 -11.14
C LYS A 34 -1.54 -0.99 -12.32
N SER A 35 -1.66 0.32 -12.12
CA SER A 35 -1.38 1.33 -13.14
C SER A 35 0.09 1.74 -13.22
N ARG A 36 0.97 1.11 -12.44
CA ARG A 36 2.42 1.40 -12.37
C ARG A 36 2.72 2.87 -12.05
N GLN A 37 1.90 3.47 -11.18
CA GLN A 37 2.04 4.85 -10.68
C GLN A 37 2.70 4.92 -9.30
N THR A 38 3.00 3.76 -8.70
CA THR A 38 3.78 3.62 -7.46
C THR A 38 4.83 2.54 -7.64
N THR A 39 5.88 2.60 -6.82
CA THR A 39 6.84 1.49 -6.69
C THR A 39 6.26 0.37 -5.81
N PRO A 40 6.76 -0.87 -5.96
CA PRO A 40 6.42 -1.97 -5.05
C PRO A 40 6.76 -1.65 -3.59
N GLU A 41 7.85 -0.91 -3.35
CA GLU A 41 8.28 -0.52 -2.01
C GLU A 41 7.28 0.43 -1.34
N LEU A 42 6.85 1.48 -2.03
CA LEU A 42 5.87 2.43 -1.50
C LEU A 42 4.51 1.76 -1.30
N TYR A 43 4.09 0.90 -2.24
CA TYR A 43 2.88 0.11 -2.09
C TYR A 43 2.93 -0.81 -0.86
N SER A 44 4.03 -1.53 -0.66
CA SER A 44 4.20 -2.42 0.49
C SER A 44 4.11 -1.65 1.81
N LYS A 45 4.80 -0.52 1.92
CA LYS A 45 4.75 0.34 3.12
C LYS A 45 3.33 0.83 3.40
N ALA A 46 2.62 1.31 2.37
CA ALA A 46 1.23 1.72 2.50
C ALA A 46 0.32 0.58 2.98
N MET A 47 0.49 -0.64 2.45
CA MET A 47 -0.31 -1.80 2.85
C MET A 47 -0.06 -2.23 4.30
N VAL A 48 1.18 -2.15 4.79
CA VAL A 48 1.48 -2.46 6.21
C VAL A 48 0.75 -1.49 7.13
N ILE A 49 0.89 -0.18 6.90
CA ILE A 49 0.23 0.85 7.73
C ILE A 49 -1.30 0.69 7.67
N LEU A 50 -1.86 0.45 6.48
CA LEU A 50 -3.30 0.22 6.32
C LEU A 50 -3.76 -1.05 7.05
N ALA A 51 -3.00 -2.14 6.97
CA ALA A 51 -3.32 -3.39 7.65
C ALA A 51 -3.30 -3.20 9.18
N GLU A 52 -2.26 -2.57 9.72
CA GLU A 52 -2.14 -2.27 11.14
C GLU A 52 -3.31 -1.38 11.63
N LYS A 53 -3.62 -0.30 10.91
CA LYS A 53 -4.72 0.61 11.28
C LYS A 53 -6.11 -0.02 11.15
N LEU A 54 -6.27 -1.02 10.28
CA LEU A 54 -7.50 -1.83 10.16
C LEU A 54 -7.53 -3.01 11.14
N GLY A 55 -6.51 -3.20 11.97
CA GLY A 55 -6.44 -4.28 12.96
C GLY A 55 -6.07 -5.65 12.38
N PHE A 56 -5.56 -5.72 11.15
CA PHE A 56 -5.02 -6.94 10.58
C PHE A 56 -3.59 -7.17 11.08
N GLY A 57 -3.30 -8.40 11.55
CA GLY A 57 -1.97 -8.81 11.98
C GLY A 57 -1.02 -9.13 10.82
N ILE A 58 -0.84 -8.20 9.89
CA ILE A 58 0.07 -8.36 8.73
C ILE A 58 1.37 -7.64 9.03
N THR A 59 2.48 -8.36 8.96
CA THR A 59 3.83 -7.78 9.08
C THR A 59 4.39 -7.43 7.69
N GLU A 60 5.36 -6.52 7.65
CA GLU A 60 6.09 -6.18 6.42
C GLU A 60 6.75 -7.42 5.76
N GLU A 61 7.18 -8.38 6.57
CA GLU A 61 7.74 -9.65 6.12
C GLU A 61 6.68 -10.56 5.46
N ALA A 62 5.47 -10.64 6.02
CA ALA A 62 4.36 -11.37 5.42
C ALA A 62 3.94 -10.76 4.08
N LEU A 63 3.94 -9.43 3.98
CA LEU A 63 3.66 -8.70 2.74
C LEU A 63 4.76 -8.90 1.69
N LYS A 64 6.04 -8.86 2.07
CA LYS A 64 7.16 -9.21 1.19
C LYS A 64 7.03 -10.62 0.63
N ASN A 65 6.79 -11.61 1.49
CA ASN A 65 6.62 -13.00 1.09
C ASN A 65 5.41 -13.24 0.18
N ALA A 66 4.30 -12.51 0.42
CA ALA A 66 3.13 -12.54 -0.46
C ALA A 66 3.41 -11.86 -1.81
N SER A 67 4.09 -10.71 -1.81
CA SER A 67 4.40 -9.93 -3.00
C SER A 67 5.42 -10.60 -3.92
N ALA A 68 6.35 -11.39 -3.37
CA ALA A 68 7.31 -12.19 -4.14
C ALA A 68 6.62 -13.21 -5.05
N LYS A 69 5.42 -13.69 -4.71
CA LYS A 69 4.63 -14.60 -5.56
C LYS A 69 3.96 -13.90 -6.75
N TYR A 70 3.92 -12.57 -6.77
CA TYR A 70 3.31 -11.76 -7.83
C TYR A 70 4.34 -10.98 -8.65
N ILE A 71 5.64 -11.20 -8.39
CA ILE A 71 6.67 -10.97 -9.40
C ILE A 71 6.43 -12.06 -10.44
N ILE A 72 5.63 -11.74 -11.45
CA ILE A 72 5.57 -12.51 -12.68
C ILE A 72 6.97 -12.35 -13.27
N GLU A 73 7.78 -13.41 -13.19
CA GLU A 73 8.96 -13.54 -14.03
C GLU A 73 8.50 -13.43 -15.48
N ASP A 74 9.04 -12.44 -16.20
CA ASP A 74 8.98 -12.39 -17.68
C ASP A 74 9.70 -13.61 -18.26
#